data_AF-A0A970UIF0-F1
#
_entry.id   AF-A0A970UIF0-F1
#
_cell.length_a   1.000
_cell.length_b   1.000
_cell.length_c   1.000
_cell.angle_alpha   90.00
_cell.angle_beta   90.00
_cell.angle_gamma   90.00
#
_symmetry.space_group_name_H-M   'P 1'
#
loop_
_entity.id
_entity.type
_entity.pdbx_description
1 polymer ?
#
loop_
_entity_poly.entity_id
_entity_poly.type
_entity_poly.pdbx_seq_one_letter_code
_entity_poly.pdbx_strand_id
1 'polypeptide(L)'
;MIYLIKAETKRYFIEIKTYYPDHVVDFFIKYLLFTLFFYGFIRSTNNISSIGYFYWIIASSIISELTVNISYEKQTGTFEQLILKPYPCWLIMLVRTYIVLLITLIKSATLVVVIGLTLPITFPFSLSLIPVLLISIIGYSGLGLLLSRLTLKFTKIASFESIISYGLLVLSGILIPYTL
;
A
#
# COMPACT_ATOMS: atom_id res chain seq x y z
N MET A 1 5.11 19.99 16.87
CA MET A 1 4.43 18.83 16.23
C MET A 1 3.56 19.24 15.04
N ILE A 2 2.61 20.18 15.18
CA ILE A 2 1.71 20.59 14.08
C ILE A 2 2.46 21.09 12.83
N TYR A 3 3.51 21.90 13.02
CA TYR A 3 4.36 22.35 11.91
C TYR A 3 5.10 21.22 11.18
N LEU A 4 5.48 20.16 11.91
CA LEU A 4 6.17 19.00 11.34
C LEU A 4 5.23 18.16 10.47
N ILE A 5 4.00 17.93 10.95
CA ILE A 5 2.95 17.26 10.20
C ILE A 5 2.64 18.05 8.92
N LYS A 6 2.41 19.37 9.03
CA LYS A 6 2.11 20.22 7.87
C LYS A 6 3.26 20.23 6.85
N ALA A 7 4.51 20.21 7.31
CA ALA A 7 5.68 20.17 6.43
C ALA A 7 5.80 18.81 5.70
N GLU A 8 5.66 17.69 6.41
CA GLU A 8 5.69 16.35 5.79
C GLU A 8 4.52 16.15 4.82
N THR A 9 3.31 16.60 5.16
CA THR A 9 2.16 16.51 4.25
C THR A 9 2.40 17.32 2.98
N LYS A 10 2.95 18.54 3.10
CA LYS A 10 3.29 19.36 1.94
C LYS A 10 4.38 18.71 1.09
N ARG A 11 5.40 18.10 1.70
CA ARG A 11 6.44 17.35 0.96
C ARG A 11 5.82 16.22 0.16
N TYR A 12 5.02 15.38 0.81
CA TYR A 12 4.39 14.24 0.16
C TYR A 12 3.47 14.66 -0.99
N PHE A 13 2.71 15.75 -0.81
CA PHE A 13 1.85 16.26 -1.87
C PHE A 13 2.64 16.75 -3.10
N ILE A 14 3.79 17.39 -2.88
CA ILE A 14 4.69 17.80 -3.97
C ILE A 14 5.30 16.57 -4.66
N GLU A 15 5.62 15.53 -3.89
CA GLU A 15 6.14 14.26 -4.41
C GLU A 15 5.12 13.58 -5.33
N ILE A 16 3.86 13.41 -4.89
CA ILE A 16 2.77 12.88 -5.72
C ILE A 16 2.62 13.69 -7.02
N LYS A 17 2.65 15.02 -6.92
CA LYS A 17 2.45 15.89 -8.08
C LYS A 17 3.59 15.79 -9.08
N THR A 18 4.82 15.66 -8.59
CA THR A 18 6.02 15.52 -9.43
C THR A 18 6.08 14.13 -10.07
N TYR A 19 5.76 13.09 -9.30
CA TYR A 19 5.79 11.69 -9.73
C TYR A 19 4.40 11.16 -10.13
N TYR A 20 3.55 12.02 -10.70
CA TYR A 20 2.22 11.63 -11.14
C TYR A 20 2.20 10.44 -12.12
N PRO A 21 3.15 10.27 -13.06
CA PRO A 21 3.06 9.16 -14.03
C PRO A 21 3.19 7.80 -13.35
N ASP A 22 4.05 7.69 -12.34
CA ASP A 22 4.29 6.45 -11.61
C ASP A 22 3.01 5.97 -10.90
N HIS A 23 2.33 6.90 -10.23
CA HIS A 23 1.07 6.59 -9.56
C HIS A 23 -0.08 6.24 -10.51
N VAL A 24 -0.12 6.84 -11.71
CA VAL A 24 -1.13 6.50 -12.73
C VAL A 24 -0.86 5.10 -13.29
N VAL A 25 0.41 4.77 -13.54
CA VAL A 25 0.81 3.45 -14.03
C VAL A 25 0.50 2.38 -12.97
N ASP A 26 0.84 2.61 -11.71
CA ASP A 26 0.51 1.70 -10.60
C ASP A 26 -1.01 1.45 -10.49
N PHE A 27 -1.81 2.52 -10.58
CA PHE A 27 -3.26 2.42 -10.60
C PHE A 27 -3.77 1.58 -11.77
N PHE A 28 -3.22 1.80 -12.97
CA PHE A 28 -3.60 1.07 -14.17
C PHE A 28 -3.20 -0.41 -14.09
N ILE A 29 -2.00 -0.74 -13.59
CA ILE A 29 -1.53 -2.11 -13.42
C ILE A 29 -2.46 -2.86 -12.45
N LYS A 30 -2.77 -2.27 -11.29
CA LYS A 30 -3.68 -2.87 -10.31
C LYS A 30 -5.09 -3.06 -10.85
N TYR A 31 -5.58 -2.14 -11.68
CA TYR A 31 -6.88 -2.29 -12.36
C TYR A 31 -6.88 -3.41 -13.41
N LEU A 32 -5.83 -3.47 -14.24
CA LEU A 32 -5.68 -4.51 -15.26
C LEU A 32 -5.57 -5.89 -14.63
N LEU A 33 -4.76 -6.01 -13.59
CA LEU A 33 -4.54 -7.25 -12.84
C LEU A 33 -5.84 -7.72 -12.18
N PHE A 34 -6.67 -6.81 -11.66
CA PHE A 34 -8.00 -7.16 -11.17
C PHE A 34 -8.90 -7.72 -12.27
N THR A 35 -8.96 -7.01 -13.40
CA THR A 35 -9.80 -7.41 -14.53
C THR A 35 -9.40 -8.79 -15.05
N LEU A 36 -8.09 -9.07 -15.11
CA LEU A 36 -7.55 -10.37 -15.52
C LEU A 36 -7.94 -11.47 -14.54
N PHE A 37 -7.87 -11.23 -13.22
CA PHE A 37 -8.36 -12.19 -12.23
C PHE A 37 -9.87 -12.41 -12.31
N PHE A 38 -10.62 -11.33 -12.54
CA PHE A 38 -12.08 -11.39 -12.65
C PHE A 38 -12.52 -12.28 -13.82
N TYR A 39 -11.96 -12.05 -15.02
CA TYR A 39 -12.30 -12.85 -16.20
C TYR A 39 -11.64 -14.24 -16.23
N GLY A 40 -10.43 -14.38 -15.65
CA GLY A 40 -9.63 -15.60 -15.72
C GLY A 40 -9.95 -16.66 -14.66
N PHE A 41 -10.10 -16.24 -13.40
CA PHE A 41 -10.23 -17.15 -12.25
C PHE A 41 -11.57 -17.02 -11.52
N ILE A 42 -12.19 -15.84 -11.53
CA ILE A 42 -13.43 -15.52 -10.81
C ILE A 42 -14.64 -15.66 -11.78
N ARG A 43 -14.67 -16.71 -12.59
CA ARG A 43 -15.83 -17.02 -13.45
C ARG A 43 -17.03 -17.52 -12.64
N SER A 44 -16.78 -17.91 -11.39
CA SER A 44 -17.80 -18.08 -10.35
C SER A 44 -17.86 -16.81 -9.52
N THR A 45 -19.06 -16.27 -9.35
CA THR A 45 -19.43 -15.10 -8.55
C THR A 45 -19.21 -15.31 -7.05
N ASN A 46 -18.04 -15.79 -6.66
CA ASN A 46 -17.68 -15.98 -5.26
C ASN A 46 -17.24 -14.63 -4.70
N ASN A 47 -18.09 -14.03 -3.89
CA ASN A 47 -17.81 -12.75 -3.23
C ASN A 47 -16.52 -12.74 -2.39
N ILE A 48 -16.07 -13.93 -1.97
CA ILE A 48 -14.88 -14.13 -1.13
C ILE A 48 -13.59 -13.74 -1.85
N SER A 49 -13.44 -14.10 -3.14
CA SER A 49 -12.23 -13.78 -3.91
C SER A 49 -12.08 -12.27 -4.15
N SER A 50 -13.20 -11.56 -4.33
CA SER A 50 -13.23 -10.11 -4.49
C SER A 50 -12.77 -9.37 -3.22
N ILE A 51 -13.14 -9.88 -2.04
CA ILE A 51 -12.69 -9.36 -0.75
C ILE A 51 -11.17 -9.62 -0.59
N GLY A 52 -10.70 -10.82 -0.89
CA GLY A 52 -9.27 -11.15 -0.84
C GLY A 52 -8.43 -10.19 -1.70
N TYR A 53 -8.90 -9.87 -2.90
CA TYR A 53 -8.22 -8.92 -3.78
C TYR A 53 -8.19 -7.51 -3.21
N PHE A 54 -9.30 -7.04 -2.63
CA PHE A 54 -9.37 -5.75 -1.96
C PHE A 54 -8.32 -5.63 -0.84
N TYR A 55 -8.20 -6.68 -0.01
CA TYR A 55 -7.18 -6.73 1.03
C TYR A 55 -5.77 -6.72 0.45
N TRP A 56 -5.53 -7.45 -0.64
CA TRP A 56 -4.24 -7.46 -1.31
C TRP A 56 -3.86 -6.10 -1.91
N ILE A 57 -4.80 -5.38 -2.54
CA ILE A 57 -4.52 -4.01 -3.04
C ILE A 57 -4.06 -3.11 -1.90
N ILE A 58 -4.77 -3.14 -0.76
CA ILE A 58 -4.42 -2.31 0.39
C ILE A 58 -3.04 -2.71 0.94
N ALA A 59 -2.81 -4.02 1.12
CA ALA A 59 -1.56 -4.56 1.63
C ALA A 59 -0.36 -4.16 0.75
N SER A 60 -0.47 -4.46 -0.54
CA SER A 60 0.57 -4.18 -1.53
C SER A 60 0.87 -2.68 -1.61
N SER A 61 -0.17 -1.83 -1.62
CA SER A 61 0.00 -0.38 -1.69
C SER A 61 0.71 0.19 -0.44
N ILE A 62 0.32 -0.24 0.76
CA ILE A 62 0.95 0.22 2.01
C ILE A 62 2.41 -0.21 2.08
N ILE A 63 2.70 -1.48 1.80
CA ILE A 63 4.05 -2.04 1.88
C ILE A 63 4.96 -1.36 0.85
N SER A 64 4.48 -1.21 -0.38
CA SER A 64 5.23 -0.58 -1.47
C SER A 64 5.58 0.86 -1.15
N GLU A 65 4.58 1.66 -0.80
CA GLU A 65 4.79 3.10 -0.68
C GLU A 65 5.60 3.47 0.57
N LEU A 66 5.53 2.69 1.66
CA LEU A 66 6.44 2.84 2.80
C LEU A 66 7.89 2.47 2.45
N THR A 67 8.09 1.39 1.71
CA THR A 67 9.42 0.88 1.37
C THR A 67 10.12 1.77 0.35
N VAL A 68 9.42 2.20 -0.70
CA VAL A 68 9.95 3.04 -1.79
C VAL A 68 10.31 4.42 -1.26
N ASN A 69 9.43 5.05 -0.47
CA ASN A 69 9.67 6.38 0.08
C ASN A 69 10.94 6.48 0.96
N ILE A 70 11.19 5.46 1.78
CA ILE A 70 12.38 5.42 2.63
C ILE A 70 13.63 5.08 1.80
N SER A 71 13.49 4.19 0.82
CA SER A 71 14.59 3.86 -0.11
C SER A 71 15.03 5.07 -0.92
N TYR A 72 14.08 5.87 -1.41
CA TYR A 72 14.35 7.09 -2.17
C TYR A 72 15.08 8.15 -1.32
N GLU A 73 14.67 8.35 -0.07
CA GLU A 73 15.36 9.28 0.83
C GLU A 73 16.80 8.85 1.14
N LYS A 74 17.02 7.54 1.28
CA LYS A 74 18.36 7.00 1.45
C LYS A 74 19.23 7.29 0.21
N GLN A 75 18.70 7.04 -0.98
CA GLN A 75 19.42 7.24 -2.24
C GLN A 75 19.74 8.72 -2.51
N THR A 76 18.84 9.62 -2.11
CA THR A 76 19.02 11.07 -2.27
C THR A 76 19.88 11.71 -1.18
N GLY A 77 20.34 10.95 -0.17
CA GLY A 77 21.12 11.46 0.96
C GLY A 77 20.31 12.33 1.94
N THR A 78 19.00 12.49 1.72
CA THR A 78 18.12 13.31 2.57
C THR A 78 17.82 12.62 3.91
N PHE A 79 18.03 11.31 4.00
CA PHE A 79 17.90 10.57 5.26
C PHE A 79 18.87 11.05 6.34
N GLU A 80 20.13 11.36 5.99
CA GLU A 80 21.12 11.90 6.93
C GLU A 80 20.73 13.31 7.39
N GLN A 81 20.20 14.13 6.48
CA GLN A 81 19.66 15.46 6.80
C GLN A 81 18.44 15.39 7.73
N LEU A 82 17.63 14.32 7.66
CA LEU A 82 16.51 14.09 8.57
C LEU A 82 16.97 13.77 9.99
N ILE A 83 18.09 13.06 10.15
CA ILE A 83 18.66 12.74 11.47
C ILE A 83 19.22 13.99 12.15
N LEU A 84 19.74 14.95 11.37
CA LEU A 84 20.30 16.20 11.88
C LEU A 84 19.23 17.21 12.36
N LYS A 85 17.95 16.96 12.11
CA LYS A 85 16.87 17.85 12.56
C LYS A 85 16.71 17.80 14.09
N PRO A 86 16.22 18.88 14.72
CA PRO A 86 16.03 18.95 16.18
C PRO A 86 14.91 18.04 16.71
N TYR A 87 14.27 17.23 15.87
CA TYR A 87 13.20 16.31 16.24
C TYR A 87 13.74 14.87 16.27
N PRO A 88 13.29 14.04 17.23
CA PRO A 88 13.76 12.67 17.30
C PRO A 88 13.28 11.87 16.07
N CYS A 89 14.20 11.09 15.48
CA CYS A 89 13.98 10.35 14.23
C CYS A 89 12.71 9.48 14.24
N TRP A 90 12.42 8.80 15.37
CA TRP A 90 11.24 7.95 15.49
C TRP A 90 9.91 8.71 15.31
N LEU A 91 9.83 9.96 15.77
CA LEU A 91 8.64 10.79 15.69
C LEU A 91 8.42 11.29 14.25
N ILE A 92 9.50 11.57 13.52
CA ILE A 92 9.44 11.92 12.10
C ILE A 92 8.94 10.72 11.28
N MET A 93 9.49 9.53 11.55
CA MET A 93 9.08 8.30 10.88
C MET A 93 7.60 7.97 11.15
N LEU A 94 7.11 8.10 12.38
CA LEU A 94 5.69 7.87 12.70
C LEU A 94 4.75 8.83 11.96
N VAL A 95 5.06 10.13 11.98
CA VAL A 95 4.24 11.13 11.27
C VAL A 95 4.23 10.82 9.77
N ARG A 96 5.38 10.44 9.21
CA ARG A 96 5.48 10.06 7.81
C ARG A 96 4.66 8.82 7.49
N THR A 97 4.81 7.74 8.26
CA THR A 97 4.02 6.52 8.09
C THR A 97 2.53 6.83 8.13
N TYR A 98 2.09 7.67 9.05
CA TYR A 98 0.70 8.09 9.14
C TYR A 98 0.21 8.83 7.89
N ILE A 99 1.01 9.76 7.35
CA ILE A 99 0.68 10.49 6.12
C ILE A 99 0.63 9.54 4.91
N VAL A 100 1.62 8.66 4.76
CA VAL A 100 1.66 7.66 3.67
C VAL A 100 0.44 6.74 3.76
N LEU A 101 0.11 6.27 4.97
CA LEU A 101 -1.03 5.40 5.22
C LEU A 101 -2.35 6.09 4.83
N LEU A 102 -2.57 7.34 5.23
CA LEU A 102 -3.78 8.08 4.85
C LEU A 102 -3.91 8.22 3.33
N ILE A 103 -2.81 8.55 2.64
CA ILE A 103 -2.83 8.78 1.20
C ILE A 103 -3.01 7.46 0.43
N THR A 104 -2.33 6.40 0.85
CA THR A 104 -2.47 5.06 0.25
C THR A 104 -3.87 4.49 0.48
N LEU A 105 -4.50 4.76 1.62
CA LEU A 105 -5.90 4.43 1.86
C LEU A 105 -6.84 5.18 0.91
N ILE A 106 -6.62 6.47 0.68
CA ILE A 106 -7.41 7.25 -0.29
C ILE A 106 -7.23 6.69 -1.71
N LYS A 107 -5.98 6.42 -2.13
CA LYS A 107 -5.66 5.84 -3.45
C LYS A 107 -6.29 4.46 -3.66
N SER A 108 -6.23 3.58 -2.65
CA SER A 108 -6.81 2.24 -2.74
C SER A 108 -8.34 2.31 -2.73
N ALA A 109 -8.94 3.23 -1.96
CA ALA A 109 -10.38 3.46 -1.96
C ALA A 109 -10.89 3.95 -3.33
N THR A 110 -10.21 4.91 -3.95
CA THR A 110 -10.60 5.38 -5.30
C THR A 110 -10.50 4.27 -6.34
N LEU A 111 -9.48 3.42 -6.25
CA LEU A 111 -9.32 2.28 -7.14
C LEU A 111 -10.50 1.30 -7.03
N VAL A 112 -10.94 1.04 -5.81
CA VAL A 112 -12.05 0.09 -5.55
C VAL A 112 -13.38 0.65 -6.01
N VAL A 113 -13.60 1.97 -5.87
CA VAL A 113 -14.77 2.64 -6.45
C VAL A 113 -14.77 2.51 -7.98
N VAL A 114 -13.63 2.74 -8.64
CA VAL A 114 -13.51 2.58 -10.10
C VAL A 114 -13.80 1.13 -10.53
N ILE A 115 -13.30 0.15 -9.78
CA ILE A 115 -13.61 -1.27 -10.01
C ILE A 115 -15.12 -1.53 -9.89
N GLY A 116 -15.77 -1.02 -8.83
CA GLY A 116 -17.20 -1.23 -8.60
C GLY A 116 -18.09 -0.57 -9.64
N LEU A 117 -17.63 0.50 -10.30
CA LEU A 117 -18.35 1.16 -11.39
C LEU A 117 -18.17 0.46 -12.75
N THR A 118 -17.03 -0.18 -12.96
CA THR A 118 -16.66 -0.79 -14.26
C THR A 118 -17.09 -2.25 -14.36
N LEU A 119 -17.16 -2.96 -13.23
CA LEU A 119 -17.46 -4.39 -13.19
C LEU A 119 -18.74 -4.63 -12.38
N PRO A 120 -19.62 -5.56 -12.80
CA PRO A 120 -20.90 -5.84 -12.14
C PRO A 120 -20.68 -6.69 -10.87
N ILE A 121 -19.97 -6.15 -9.89
CA ILE A 121 -19.61 -6.83 -8.64
C ILE A 121 -20.29 -6.12 -7.48
N THR A 122 -21.01 -6.89 -6.66
CA THR A 122 -21.47 -6.41 -5.36
C THR A 122 -20.39 -6.72 -4.33
N PHE A 123 -19.77 -5.68 -3.77
CA PHE A 123 -18.92 -5.86 -2.60
C PHE A 123 -19.82 -6.04 -1.38
N PRO A 124 -19.86 -7.22 -0.71
CA PRO A 124 -20.58 -7.35 0.54
C PRO A 124 -19.75 -6.71 1.65
N PHE A 125 -19.75 -5.38 1.70
CA PHE A 125 -19.18 -4.64 2.83
C PHE A 125 -20.08 -4.87 4.04
N SER A 126 -19.74 -5.86 4.85
CA SER A 126 -20.35 -6.02 6.17
C SER A 126 -19.60 -5.17 7.19
N LEU A 127 -20.34 -4.55 8.11
CA LEU A 127 -19.76 -3.76 9.21
C LEU A 127 -18.76 -4.60 10.04
N SER A 128 -18.94 -5.92 10.06
CA SER A 128 -18.06 -6.88 10.72
C SER A 128 -16.65 -6.99 10.12
N LEU A 129 -16.43 -6.53 8.88
CA LEU A 129 -15.12 -6.55 8.23
C LEU A 129 -14.24 -5.34 8.61
N ILE A 130 -14.82 -4.28 9.17
CA ILE A 130 -14.10 -3.05 9.54
C ILE A 130 -13.01 -3.31 10.60
N PRO A 131 -13.27 -4.05 11.70
CA PRO A 131 -12.24 -4.33 12.70
C PRO A 131 -11.07 -5.14 12.12
N VAL A 132 -11.37 -6.10 11.24
CA VAL A 132 -10.36 -6.93 10.56
C VAL A 132 -9.51 -6.09 9.62
N LEU A 133 -10.12 -5.16 8.88
CA LEU A 133 -9.38 -4.20 8.04
C LEU A 133 -8.43 -3.34 8.87
N LEU A 134 -8.90 -2.79 9.99
CA LEU A 134 -8.07 -1.95 10.87
C LEU A 134 -6.86 -2.73 11.43
N ILE A 135 -7.07 -3.96 11.92
CA ILE A 135 -5.98 -4.82 12.40
C ILE A 135 -4.98 -5.11 11.27
N SER A 136 -5.49 -5.33 10.05
CA SER A 136 -4.67 -5.67 8.90
C SER A 136 -3.82 -4.49 8.44
N ILE A 137 -4.39 -3.28 8.43
CA ILE A 137 -3.66 -2.04 8.11
C ILE A 137 -2.48 -1.83 9.08
N ILE A 138 -2.70 -2.08 10.37
CA ILE A 138 -1.63 -2.02 11.37
C ILE A 138 -0.55 -3.07 11.04
N GLY A 139 -0.94 -4.30 10.74
CA GLY A 139 -0.03 -5.37 10.33
C GLY A 139 0.81 -5.02 9.09
N TYR A 140 0.17 -4.55 8.02
CA TYR A 140 0.84 -4.16 6.78
C TYR A 140 1.77 -2.96 6.98
N SER A 141 1.38 -1.99 7.82
CA SER A 141 2.26 -0.86 8.16
C SER A 141 3.51 -1.31 8.93
N GLY A 142 3.37 -2.28 9.85
CA GLY A 142 4.49 -2.89 10.55
C GLY A 142 5.44 -3.64 9.62
N LEU A 143 4.89 -4.42 8.67
CA LEU A 143 5.67 -5.10 7.64
C LEU A 143 6.41 -4.12 6.71
N GLY A 144 5.73 -3.06 6.26
CA GLY A 144 6.34 -2.01 5.45
C GLY A 144 7.46 -1.28 6.19
N LEU A 145 7.28 -0.99 7.48
CA LEU A 145 8.33 -0.41 8.31
C LEU A 145 9.52 -1.36 8.52
N LEU A 146 9.27 -2.64 8.75
CA LEU A 146 10.32 -3.66 8.87
C LEU A 146 11.16 -3.71 7.59
N LEU A 147 10.50 -3.76 6.43
CA LEU A 147 11.17 -3.75 5.11
C LEU A 147 11.94 -2.46 4.89
N SER A 148 11.36 -1.32 5.23
CA SER A 148 12.05 -0.02 5.14
C SER A 148 13.29 0.06 6.04
N ARG A 149 13.32 -0.61 7.19
CA ARG A 149 14.55 -0.71 7.99
C ARG A 149 15.61 -1.56 7.30
N LEU A 150 15.20 -2.64 6.62
CA LEU A 150 16.12 -3.45 5.84
C LEU A 150 16.72 -2.65 4.67
N THR A 151 15.99 -1.69 4.07
CA THR A 151 16.49 -0.85 2.96
C THR A 151 17.66 0.04 3.38
N LEU A 152 17.76 0.36 4.67
CA LEU A 152 18.92 1.05 5.23
C LEU A 152 20.18 0.18 5.19
N LYS A 153 20.07 -1.16 5.25
CA LYS A 153 21.21 -2.08 5.16
C LYS A 153 21.49 -2.55 3.73
N PHE A 154 20.47 -2.88 2.94
CA PHE A 154 20.65 -3.41 1.59
C PHE A 154 20.15 -2.43 0.52
N THR A 155 20.94 -2.25 -0.54
CA THR A 155 20.71 -1.23 -1.58
C THR A 155 19.62 -1.59 -2.60
N LYS A 156 19.20 -2.86 -2.69
CA LYS A 156 18.14 -3.33 -3.61
C LYS A 156 17.08 -4.16 -2.86
N ILE A 157 16.08 -3.49 -2.29
CA ILE A 157 14.98 -4.14 -1.56
C ILE A 157 13.63 -4.10 -2.27
N ALA A 158 13.52 -3.38 -3.39
CA ALA A 158 12.32 -3.42 -4.24
C ALA A 158 11.87 -4.87 -4.54
N SER A 159 12.82 -5.76 -4.85
CA SER A 159 12.50 -7.17 -5.11
C SER A 159 11.93 -7.91 -3.89
N PHE A 160 12.36 -7.59 -2.67
CA PHE A 160 11.83 -8.23 -1.45
C PHE A 160 10.41 -7.76 -1.14
N GLU A 161 10.14 -6.48 -1.34
CA GLU A 161 8.79 -5.92 -1.22
C GLU A 161 7.83 -6.61 -2.19
N SER A 162 8.23 -6.75 -3.46
CA SER A 162 7.42 -7.42 -4.46
C SER A 162 7.17 -8.90 -4.12
N ILE A 163 8.18 -9.63 -3.64
CA ILE A 163 8.02 -11.02 -3.19
C ILE A 163 6.99 -11.14 -2.06
N ILE A 164 7.06 -10.27 -1.05
CA ILE A 164 6.13 -10.30 0.10
C ILE A 164 4.72 -9.93 -0.36
N SER A 165 4.60 -8.89 -1.19
CA SER A 165 3.33 -8.45 -1.77
C SER A 165 2.66 -9.56 -2.58
N TYR A 166 3.38 -10.22 -3.48
CA TYR A 166 2.83 -11.35 -4.26
C TYR A 166 2.60 -12.60 -3.42
N GLY A 167 3.42 -12.84 -2.39
CA GLY A 167 3.17 -13.90 -1.40
C GLY A 167 1.82 -13.71 -0.69
N LEU A 168 1.50 -12.47 -0.30
CA LEU A 168 0.19 -12.13 0.26
C LEU A 168 -0.94 -12.30 -0.76
N LEU A 169 -0.70 -12.07 -2.06
CA LEU A 169 -1.68 -12.35 -3.11
C LEU A 169 -2.04 -13.84 -3.14
N VAL A 170 -1.03 -14.72 -3.14
CA VAL A 170 -1.25 -16.17 -3.12
C VAL A 170 -2.02 -16.58 -1.86
N LEU A 171 -1.62 -16.04 -0.69
CA LEU A 171 -2.24 -16.33 0.60
C LEU A 171 -3.64 -15.72 0.77
N SER A 172 -4.03 -14.75 -0.05
CA SER A 172 -5.36 -14.13 0.05
C SER A 172 -6.50 -15.03 -0.44
N GLY A 173 -6.19 -16.22 -0.98
CA GLY A 173 -7.18 -17.20 -1.42
C GLY A 173 -7.78 -16.93 -2.80
N ILE A 174 -7.22 -15.96 -3.53
CA ILE A 174 -7.62 -15.61 -4.89
C ILE A 174 -7.13 -16.67 -5.89
N LEU A 175 -5.89 -17.11 -5.72
CA LEU A 175 -5.24 -18.10 -6.60
C LEU A 175 -5.51 -19.54 -6.15
N ILE A 176 -5.55 -19.75 -4.83
CA ILE A 176 -5.75 -21.08 -4.23
C ILE A 176 -7.03 -21.00 -3.41
N PRO A 177 -8.18 -21.48 -3.91
CA PRO A 177 -9.41 -21.49 -3.12
C PRO A 177 -9.21 -22.39 -1.90
N TYR A 178 -9.41 -21.84 -0.70
CA TYR A 178 -9.30 -22.57 0.58
C TYR A 178 -10.50 -23.48 0.87
N THR A 179 -11.03 -24.13 -0.16
CA THR A 179 -12.02 -25.19 -0.04
C THR A 179 -11.31 -26.52 -0.24
N LEU A 180 -10.74 -27.04 0.85
CA LEU A 180 -10.53 -28.48 1.07
C LEU A 180 -11.64 -28.98 1.98
#